data_AF-A0AAV0K8Q7-F1
#
_entry.id   AF-A0AAV0K8Q7-F1
#
_cell.length_a   1.000
_cell.length_b   1.000
_cell.length_c   1.000
_cell.angle_alpha   90.00
_cell.angle_beta   90.00
_cell.angle_gamma   90.00
#
_symmetry.space_group_name_H-M   'P 1'
#
loop_
_entity.id
_entity.type
_entity.pdbx_description
1 polymer ?
#
loop_
_entity_poly.entity_id
_entity_poly.type
_entity_poly.pdbx_seq_one_letter_code
_entity_poly.pdbx_strand_id
1 'polypeptide(L)'
;TTCLDVKPKAVIGLRGSTSNIFVDNKAYRDFLFETFKVSSADMESSAVVMTCLSNGQPVIVIRGMSDLAGKQSGHNPIRTFGSLAALNAANVVLKFISKLRGRSFAGSILG
;
A
#
# COMPACT_ATOMS: atom_id res chain seq x y z
N THR A 1 -14.92 21.70 5.73
CA THR A 1 -14.10 20.54 5.33
C THR A 1 -13.63 20.76 3.91
N THR A 2 -12.32 20.69 3.65
CA THR A 2 -11.78 20.81 2.29
C THR A 2 -11.95 19.45 1.60
N CYS A 3 -12.87 19.37 0.65
CA CYS A 3 -13.05 18.18 -0.16
C CYS A 3 -12.01 18.18 -1.30
N LEU A 4 -11.39 17.03 -1.57
CA LEU A 4 -10.60 16.85 -2.78
C LEU A 4 -11.54 16.69 -3.99
N ASP A 5 -11.17 17.27 -5.13
CA ASP A 5 -11.97 17.19 -6.36
C ASP A 5 -12.05 15.76 -6.93
N VAL A 6 -11.09 14.91 -6.54
CA VAL A 6 -10.97 13.55 -7.04
C VAL A 6 -11.49 12.56 -6.00
N LYS A 7 -12.45 11.73 -6.42
CA LYS A 7 -12.91 10.59 -5.62
C LYS A 7 -11.78 9.56 -5.43
N PRO A 8 -11.58 9.03 -4.21
CA PRO A 8 -10.56 8.01 -3.97
C PRO A 8 -10.85 6.74 -4.79
N LYS A 9 -9.80 6.07 -5.26
CA LYS A 9 -9.86 4.84 -6.04
C LYS A 9 -9.07 3.74 -5.35
N ALA A 10 -9.63 2.54 -5.33
CA ALA A 10 -8.89 1.33 -4.96
C ALA A 10 -8.40 0.65 -6.25
N VAL A 11 -7.11 0.30 -6.30
CA VAL A 11 -6.50 -0.40 -7.43
C VAL A 11 -5.80 -1.65 -6.92
N ILE A 12 -5.98 -2.78 -7.61
CA ILE A 12 -5.49 -4.10 -7.21
C ILE A 12 -4.53 -4.62 -8.27
N GLY A 13 -3.52 -5.40 -7.87
CA GLY A 13 -2.60 -6.08 -8.79
C GLY A 13 -1.41 -5.23 -9.24
N LEU A 14 -1.19 -4.06 -8.63
CA LEU A 14 0.00 -3.26 -8.86
C LEU A 14 1.19 -3.76 -8.04
N ARG A 15 2.41 -3.46 -8.50
CA ARG A 15 3.65 -3.83 -7.82
C ARG A 15 4.02 -2.78 -6.77
N GLY A 16 4.36 -3.23 -5.56
CA GLY A 16 4.92 -2.41 -4.49
C GLY A 16 6.41 -2.67 -4.31
N SER A 17 7.14 -1.70 -3.77
CA SER A 17 8.55 -1.85 -3.34
C SER A 17 8.72 -1.40 -1.91
N THR A 18 9.53 -2.12 -1.14
CA THR A 18 9.84 -1.79 0.25
C THR A 18 11.32 -1.47 0.40
N SER A 19 11.66 -0.46 1.21
CA SER A 19 13.04 -0.13 1.55
C SER A 19 13.12 0.60 2.90
N ASN A 20 14.28 0.66 3.53
CA ASN A 20 14.49 1.44 4.75
C ASN A 20 14.66 2.96 4.50
N ILE A 21 14.25 3.46 3.34
CA ILE A 21 14.36 4.87 2.95
C ILE A 21 12.99 5.44 2.59
N PHE A 22 12.78 6.71 2.95
CA PHE A 22 11.65 7.48 2.44
C PHE A 22 11.97 7.99 1.04
N VAL A 23 11.24 7.51 0.02
CA VAL A 23 11.52 7.86 -1.37
C VAL A 23 10.87 9.21 -1.71
N ASP A 24 11.67 10.27 -1.77
CA ASP A 24 11.27 11.59 -2.27
C ASP A 24 12.24 12.09 -3.35
N ASN A 25 12.44 11.27 -4.38
CA ASN A 25 13.43 11.53 -5.42
C ASN A 25 12.89 11.11 -6.79
N LYS A 26 12.81 12.08 -7.72
CA LYS A 26 12.30 11.85 -9.07
C LYS A 26 13.09 10.77 -9.82
N ALA A 27 14.41 10.87 -9.86
CA ALA A 27 15.24 9.95 -10.63
C ALA A 27 15.12 8.51 -10.09
N TYR A 28 15.13 8.34 -8.77
CA TYR A 28 15.01 7.03 -8.15
C TYR A 28 13.61 6.44 -8.32
N ARG A 29 12.55 7.24 -8.16
CA ARG A 29 11.17 6.79 -8.44
C ARG A 29 11.02 6.35 -9.91
N ASP A 30 11.55 7.13 -10.85
CA ASP A 30 11.48 6.81 -12.28
C ASP A 30 12.23 5.50 -12.58
N PHE A 31 13.43 5.31 -12.00
CA PHE A 31 14.17 4.04 -12.07
C PHE A 31 13.35 2.84 -11.55
N LEU A 32 12.70 2.97 -10.38
CA LEU A 32 11.87 1.90 -9.80
C LEU A 32 10.70 1.54 -10.72
N PHE A 33 10.07 2.55 -11.33
CA PHE A 33 8.99 2.32 -12.29
C PHE A 33 9.49 1.70 -13.59
N GLU A 34 10.54 2.24 -14.20
CA GLU A 34 11.06 1.78 -15.49
C GLU A 34 11.57 0.34 -15.40
N THR A 35 12.32 0.03 -14.35
CA THR A 35 12.96 -1.28 -14.13
C THR A 35 12.00 -2.33 -13.61
N PHE A 36 11.21 -2.01 -12.59
CA PHE A 36 10.42 -2.99 -11.85
C PHE A 36 8.91 -2.82 -12.01
N LYS A 37 8.44 -1.76 -12.69
CA LYS A 37 7.02 -1.39 -12.82
C LYS A 37 6.35 -1.17 -11.45
N VAL A 38 7.12 -0.68 -10.48
CA VAL A 38 6.65 -0.34 -9.13
C VAL A 38 5.71 0.86 -9.19
N SER A 39 4.54 0.73 -8.58
CA SER A 39 3.50 1.77 -8.52
C SER A 39 3.34 2.38 -7.12
N SER A 40 3.85 1.72 -6.09
CA SER A 40 3.85 2.20 -4.71
C SER A 40 5.16 1.84 -4.02
N ALA A 41 5.64 2.73 -3.15
CA ALA A 41 6.82 2.51 -2.34
C ALA A 41 6.49 2.70 -0.86
N ASP A 42 7.10 1.88 -0.02
CA ASP A 42 6.90 1.92 1.41
C ASP A 42 8.11 1.39 2.19
N MET A 43 7.97 1.25 3.51
CA MET A 43 9.09 0.92 4.39
C MET A 43 8.96 -0.43 5.14
N GLU A 44 7.84 -1.15 4.99
CA GLU A 44 7.56 -2.34 5.80
C GLU A 44 6.96 -3.55 5.04
N SER A 45 6.21 -3.35 3.96
CA SER A 45 5.27 -4.36 3.44
C SER A 45 5.96 -5.64 3.01
N SER A 46 7.07 -5.57 2.28
CA SER A 46 7.79 -6.76 1.82
C SER A 46 8.43 -7.52 2.98
N ALA A 47 8.84 -6.83 4.05
CA ALA A 47 9.37 -7.48 5.25
C ALA A 47 8.26 -8.25 6.00
N VAL A 48 7.08 -7.64 6.14
CA VAL A 48 5.89 -8.31 6.71
C VAL A 48 5.48 -9.50 5.84
N VAL A 49 5.39 -9.31 4.51
CA VAL A 49 5.03 -10.38 3.56
C VAL A 49 6.01 -11.54 3.65
N MET A 50 7.32 -11.28 3.64
CA MET A 50 8.34 -12.32 3.78
C MET A 50 8.17 -13.09 5.10
N THR A 51 7.91 -12.37 6.19
CA THR A 51 7.68 -12.99 7.50
C THR A 51 6.44 -13.89 7.52
N CYS A 52 5.30 -13.41 6.98
CA CYS A 52 4.07 -14.20 6.91
C CYS A 52 4.24 -15.46 6.04
N LEU A 53 4.78 -15.29 4.84
CA LEU A 53 4.97 -16.41 3.90
C LEU A 53 5.95 -17.46 4.43
N SER A 54 7.02 -17.02 5.11
CA SER A 54 7.97 -17.94 5.77
C SER A 54 7.33 -18.77 6.90
N ASN A 55 6.20 -18.31 7.44
CA ASN A 55 5.43 -18.99 8.49
C ASN A 55 4.12 -19.62 7.97
N GLY A 56 3.98 -19.79 6.66
CA GLY A 56 2.80 -20.41 6.04
C GLY A 56 1.50 -19.61 6.22
N GLN A 57 1.59 -18.32 6.53
CA GLN A 57 0.42 -17.47 6.76
C GLN A 57 0.02 -16.71 5.48
N PRO A 58 -1.25 -16.77 5.05
CA PRO A 58 -1.72 -15.94 3.96
C PRO A 58 -1.66 -14.46 4.35
N VAL A 59 -1.22 -13.62 3.41
CA VAL A 59 -0.99 -12.20 3.65
C VAL A 59 -1.50 -11.35 2.50
N ILE A 60 -2.02 -10.17 2.83
CA ILE A 60 -2.43 -9.13 1.87
C ILE A 60 -1.91 -7.78 2.36
N VAL A 61 -1.42 -6.97 1.42
CA VAL A 61 -0.96 -5.60 1.70
C VAL A 61 -2.01 -4.62 1.19
N ILE A 62 -2.50 -3.75 2.09
CA ILE A 62 -3.43 -2.67 1.77
C ILE A 62 -2.77 -1.36 2.17
N ARG A 63 -2.52 -0.49 1.19
CA ARG A 63 -1.82 0.79 1.37
C ARG A 63 -2.71 1.95 0.92
N GLY A 64 -2.67 3.04 1.67
CA GLY A 64 -3.16 4.35 1.24
C GLY A 64 -2.00 5.20 0.72
N MET A 65 -2.24 5.98 -0.34
CA MET A 65 -1.22 6.87 -0.92
C MET A 65 -1.25 8.24 -0.25
N SER A 66 -0.12 8.65 0.30
CA SER A 66 0.06 9.91 1.05
C SER A 66 0.80 10.99 0.28
N ASP A 67 1.52 10.63 -0.78
CA ASP A 67 2.35 11.51 -1.58
C ASP A 67 2.74 10.83 -2.91
N LEU A 68 3.56 11.50 -3.72
CA LEU A 68 3.91 11.05 -5.08
C LEU A 68 5.41 10.79 -5.27
N ALA A 69 6.16 10.49 -4.19
CA ALA A 69 7.56 10.09 -4.23
C ALA A 69 8.43 10.99 -5.13
N GLY A 70 8.43 12.31 -4.87
CA GLY A 70 9.18 13.30 -5.63
C GLY A 70 8.52 13.75 -6.94
N LYS A 71 7.21 13.54 -7.13
CA LYS A 71 6.44 14.05 -8.30
C LYS A 71 5.56 15.26 -7.93
N GLN A 72 5.44 15.57 -6.64
CA GLN A 72 4.73 16.75 -6.17
C GLN A 72 5.45 18.06 -6.58
N SER A 73 4.70 19.16 -6.61
CA SER A 73 5.26 20.50 -6.69
C SER A 73 5.60 21.00 -5.29
N GLY A 74 6.87 21.35 -5.04
CA GLY A 74 7.33 21.86 -3.75
C GLY A 74 7.49 20.77 -2.68
N HIS A 75 7.17 21.10 -1.44
CA HIS A 75 7.36 20.21 -0.29
C HIS A 75 6.47 18.96 -0.39
N ASN A 76 7.01 17.82 0.04
CA ASN A 76 6.28 16.56 0.05
C ASN A 76 5.04 16.65 0.97
N PRO A 77 3.82 16.37 0.46
CA PRO A 77 2.58 16.53 1.20
C PRO A 77 2.26 15.34 2.13
N ILE A 78 3.23 14.45 2.38
CA ILE A 78 3.13 13.29 3.28
C ILE A 78 2.41 13.61 4.59
N ARG A 79 2.73 14.76 5.22
CA ARG A 79 2.10 15.19 6.49
C ARG A 79 0.68 15.71 6.30
N THR A 80 0.36 16.29 5.14
CA THR A 80 -0.97 16.81 4.82
C THR A 80 -1.95 15.67 4.52
N PHE A 81 -1.52 14.67 3.75
CA PHE A 81 -2.40 13.58 3.31
C PHE A 81 -2.21 12.27 4.09
N GLY A 82 -1.24 12.18 4.99
CA GLY A 82 -0.97 10.96 5.78
C GLY A 82 -2.22 10.44 6.52
N SER A 83 -2.94 11.32 7.22
CA SER A 83 -4.18 10.93 7.92
C SER A 83 -5.29 10.49 6.97
N LEU A 84 -5.38 11.11 5.78
CA LEU A 84 -6.37 10.73 4.76
C LEU A 84 -6.01 9.37 4.13
N ALA A 85 -4.73 9.13 3.84
CA ALA A 85 -4.22 7.87 3.34
C ALA A 85 -4.48 6.73 4.34
N ALA A 86 -4.21 6.97 5.63
CA ALA A 86 -4.48 6.02 6.71
C ALA A 86 -5.98 5.71 6.83
N LEU A 87 -6.85 6.74 6.80
CA LEU A 87 -8.30 6.56 6.85
C LEU A 87 -8.82 5.76 5.65
N ASN A 88 -8.32 6.04 4.45
CA ASN A 88 -8.69 5.27 3.25
C ASN A 88 -8.25 3.81 3.35
N ALA A 89 -7.02 3.54 3.82
CA ALA A 89 -6.54 2.17 4.03
C ALA A 89 -7.40 1.44 5.07
N ALA A 90 -7.69 2.06 6.22
CA ALA A 90 -8.54 1.50 7.26
C ALA A 90 -9.95 1.16 6.74
N ASN A 91 -10.56 2.05 5.95
CA ASN A 91 -11.87 1.80 5.34
C ASN A 91 -11.86 0.59 4.40
N VAL A 92 -10.78 0.38 3.62
CA VAL A 92 -10.63 -0.80 2.76
C VAL A 92 -10.44 -2.06 3.60
N VAL A 93 -9.61 -2.01 4.65
CA VAL A 93 -9.40 -3.12 5.59
C VAL A 93 -10.72 -3.55 6.26
N LEU A 94 -11.49 -2.60 6.79
CA LEU A 94 -12.78 -2.89 7.44
C LEU A 94 -13.79 -3.52 6.48
N LYS A 95 -13.86 -3.02 5.24
CA LYS A 95 -14.70 -3.62 4.19
C LYS A 95 -14.21 -4.99 3.76
N PHE A 96 -12.90 -5.21 3.70
CA PHE A 96 -12.32 -6.52 3.38
C PHE A 96 -12.66 -7.54 4.48
N ILE A 97 -12.44 -7.20 5.75
CA ILE A 97 -12.75 -8.07 6.90
C ILE A 97 -14.24 -8.41 6.96
N SER A 98 -15.14 -7.44 6.72
CA SER A 98 -16.59 -7.72 6.72
C SER A 98 -17.01 -8.70 5.63
N LYS A 99 -16.29 -8.75 4.50
CA LYS A 99 -16.50 -9.74 3.43
C LYS A 99 -15.87 -11.10 3.73
N LEU A 100 -14.80 -11.15 4.54
CA LEU A 100 -14.20 -12.41 4.98
C LEU A 100 -15.10 -13.18 5.96
N ARG A 101 -15.80 -12.47 6.86
CA ARG A 101 -16.68 -13.07 7.86
C ARG A 101 -17.85 -13.88 7.29
N GLY A 102 -18.13 -13.77 5.99
CA GLY A 102 -19.15 -14.57 5.29
C GLY A 102 -18.63 -15.88 4.65
N ARG A 103 -17.33 -16.20 4.79
CA ARG A 103 -16.73 -17.44 4.27
C ARG A 103 -16.09 -18.22 5.42
N SER A 104 -16.67 -19.37 5.79
CA SER A 104 -15.97 -20.33 6.66
C SER A 104 -14.66 -20.73 5.98
N PHE A 105 -13.56 -20.58 6.69
CA PHE A 105 -12.22 -20.99 6.26
C PHE A 105 -12.17 -22.52 6.25
N ALA A 106 -12.68 -23.15 5.19
CA ALA A 106 -12.47 -24.56 4.91
C ALA A 106 -11.10 -24.70 4.24
N GLY A 107 -10.04 -24.81 5.06
CA GLY A 107 -8.68 -25.01 4.58
C GLY A 107 -7.95 -25.95 5.53
N SER A 108 -8.00 -27.25 5.23
CA SER A 108 -7.15 -28.28 5.83
C SER A 108 -5.69 -28.00 5.48
N ILE A 109 -4.85 -27.80 6.48
CA ILE A 109 -3.40 -27.90 6.33
C ILE A 109 -3.02 -29.35 6.65
N LEU A 110 -2.92 -30.17 5.60
CA LEU A 110 -2.13 -31.40 5.58
C LEU A 110 -1.37 -31.41 4.25
N GLY A 111 -0.05 -31.31 4.35
CA GLY A 111 0.92 -31.31 3.27
C GLY A 111 2.30 -31.11 3.86
#